data_AF-A0A935N9Z8-F1
#
_entry.id   AF-A0A935N9Z8-F1
#
_cell.length_a   1.000
_cell.length_b   1.000
_cell.length_c   1.000
_cell.angle_alpha   90.00
_cell.angle_beta   90.00
_cell.angle_gamma   90.00
#
_symmetry.space_group_name_H-M   'P 1'
#
loop_
_entity.id
_entity.type
_entity.pdbx_description
1 polymer ?
#
loop_
_entity_poly.entity_id
_entity_poly.type
_entity_poly.pdbx_seq_one_letter_code
_entity_poly.pdbx_strand_id
1 'polypeptide(L)'
;MKQYKFLTIVLIFFILNNKIIAQCDNTAQWPAGTVNVICGNNVIVSNIFAGEYSMTSGYQDQSTLVFSSSVSSDFITLRKSSNNDVIAAGPSPLTILYFAADGNIEVHINTNAACGTENSARVSSVLMTCGCNNAVKWPTANFNLTQGLNTIATDQYAGDYNVTTGYIDGSTCTYASSEGTDFITLRNATSNIIIATGTTPLSITYDALTMSQFIEMHININSSCGTQNTNRTTTVNMLNIYRGGVDDGYDDLAFAEPDNPILAIYKGGNDDGYDDLAFAEPDNPILTIFKGGNDDGYDDLAFAEPDNPILAIYKGGNDDGYDDLAYVEPDNPILAIFKGGNDDGYDDLAFAEQDNPILAIYKGGNDDGYDDLAFAEPDNPILAIYKGGNDDGYDDLAFAEPDNPILAIYKGGNDDGYDDLAFAEPDNPILAIYKGGNDDGYDDLAFAEPDNPILAIYKGGNDDGYDDLAFAEPDNPILAIYKGGNDDGYDFDSFEECLGSLVKWRGTLSIDWHTAANWECGIQPTLTSDVVIPGNAVLFPTVTTNDEIKSLLMQPGSTINIMSPAVLKLNGL
;
A
#
# COMPACT_ATOMS: atom_id res chain seq x y z
N MET A 1 36.84 11.18 73.69
CA MET A 1 37.51 9.97 73.15
C MET A 1 36.79 9.61 71.87
N LYS A 2 37.51 9.74 70.73
CA LYS A 2 37.20 9.28 69.36
C LYS A 2 35.97 9.85 68.63
N GLN A 3 36.24 10.95 67.91
CA GLN A 3 35.66 11.24 66.59
C GLN A 3 36.04 10.11 65.63
N TYR A 4 35.06 9.46 65.00
CA TYR A 4 35.32 8.58 63.85
C TYR A 4 35.23 9.42 62.57
N LYS A 5 36.40 9.86 62.09
CA LYS A 5 36.61 10.20 60.69
C LYS A 5 36.58 8.89 59.92
N PHE A 6 35.51 8.61 59.17
CA PHE A 6 35.54 7.60 58.13
C PHE A 6 36.40 8.16 56.99
N LEU A 7 37.63 7.66 56.92
CA LEU A 7 38.60 7.94 55.88
C LEU A 7 38.09 7.30 54.59
N THR A 8 37.72 8.14 53.63
CA THR A 8 37.37 7.79 52.26
C THR A 8 38.54 7.03 51.61
N ILE A 9 38.41 5.71 51.43
CA ILE A 9 39.22 4.97 50.47
C ILE A 9 38.51 5.13 49.13
N VAL A 10 38.79 6.24 48.43
CA VAL A 10 38.57 6.32 46.99
C VAL A 10 39.66 5.45 46.37
N LEU A 11 39.28 4.26 45.93
CA LEU A 11 40.12 3.43 45.07
C LEU A 11 40.24 4.18 43.72
N ILE A 12 41.25 5.03 43.63
CA ILE A 12 41.65 5.71 42.41
C ILE A 12 42.21 4.64 41.46
N PHE A 13 41.35 4.05 40.63
CA PHE A 13 41.77 3.36 39.41
C PHE A 13 42.09 4.43 38.34
N PHE A 14 43.22 5.12 38.51
CA PHE A 14 43.87 5.80 37.40
C PHE A 14 44.53 4.71 36.55
N ILE A 15 43.81 4.22 35.54
CA ILE A 15 44.43 3.47 34.45
C ILE A 15 45.25 4.49 33.65
N LEU A 16 46.53 4.59 33.99
CA LEU A 16 47.53 5.15 33.10
C LEU A 16 47.58 4.27 31.86
N ASN A 17 47.03 4.78 30.76
CA ASN A 17 47.33 4.39 29.40
C ASN A 17 48.86 4.25 29.24
N ASN A 18 49.36 3.02 29.21
CA ASN A 18 50.67 2.69 28.71
C ASN A 18 50.57 1.41 27.88
N LYS A 19 50.70 1.62 26.56
CA LYS A 19 50.91 0.67 25.47
C LYS A 19 51.39 -0.73 25.92
N ILE A 20 50.55 -1.75 25.71
CA ILE A 20 51.06 -3.03 25.20
C ILE A 20 50.80 -3.00 23.70
N ILE A 21 51.68 -2.33 22.97
CA ILE A 21 51.75 -2.48 21.52
C ILE A 21 52.74 -3.62 21.25
N ALA A 22 52.19 -4.83 21.21
CA ALA A 22 52.74 -5.90 20.40
C ALA A 22 51.53 -6.55 19.72
N GLN A 23 51.36 -6.24 18.44
CA GLN A 23 50.40 -6.89 17.56
C GLN A 23 51.14 -7.81 16.61
N CYS A 24 50.40 -8.49 15.72
CA CYS A 24 51.01 -9.41 14.78
C CYS A 24 51.96 -8.69 13.82
N ASP A 25 53.18 -9.21 13.76
CA ASP A 25 54.29 -8.74 12.92
C ASP A 25 54.72 -9.88 12.02
N ASN A 26 53.85 -10.20 11.07
CA ASN A 26 54.12 -11.24 10.10
C ASN A 26 55.29 -10.77 9.21
N THR A 27 56.21 -11.69 8.90
CA THR A 27 57.44 -11.35 8.15
C THR A 27 57.38 -11.77 6.67
N ALA A 28 56.35 -12.53 6.30
CA ALA A 28 56.13 -13.02 4.95
C ALA A 28 55.06 -12.15 4.25
N GLN A 29 55.44 -11.53 3.13
CA GLN A 29 54.53 -10.72 2.33
C GLN A 29 53.93 -11.53 1.19
N TRP A 30 52.61 -11.47 1.03
CA TRP A 30 51.93 -11.96 -0.15
C TRP A 30 50.79 -11.00 -0.59
N PRO A 31 50.75 -10.58 -1.87
CA PRO A 31 51.76 -10.79 -2.91
C PRO A 31 53.05 -10.01 -2.61
N ALA A 32 54.14 -10.34 -3.30
CA ALA A 32 55.45 -9.69 -3.10
C ALA A 32 55.46 -8.17 -3.42
N GLY A 33 54.47 -7.67 -4.17
CA GLY A 33 54.34 -6.26 -4.52
C GLY A 33 53.32 -5.52 -3.66
N THR A 34 53.34 -4.20 -3.72
CA THR A 34 52.28 -3.34 -3.16
C THR A 34 51.03 -3.41 -4.02
N VAL A 35 49.90 -3.66 -3.39
CA VAL A 35 48.57 -3.71 -4.02
C VAL A 35 47.96 -2.31 -3.96
N ASN A 36 47.60 -1.77 -5.12
CA ASN A 36 46.98 -0.45 -5.19
C ASN A 36 45.49 -0.54 -4.92
N VAL A 37 45.02 0.09 -3.85
CA VAL A 37 43.60 0.21 -3.51
C VAL A 37 43.02 1.37 -4.31
N ILE A 38 41.89 1.12 -4.96
CA ILE A 38 41.18 2.10 -5.78
C ILE A 38 39.86 2.39 -5.10
N CYS A 39 39.47 3.66 -5.01
CA CYS A 39 38.21 4.04 -4.39
C CYS A 39 37.01 3.30 -5.00
N GLY A 40 36.09 2.86 -4.14
CA GLY A 40 34.83 2.23 -4.54
C GLY A 40 34.98 0.80 -5.06
N ASN A 41 36.20 0.31 -5.20
CA ASN A 41 36.48 -1.06 -5.60
C ASN A 41 36.88 -1.89 -4.40
N ASN A 42 36.33 -3.09 -4.32
CA ASN A 42 36.83 -4.10 -3.40
C ASN A 42 38.11 -4.71 -3.98
N VAL A 43 39.26 -4.40 -3.39
CA VAL A 43 40.56 -4.88 -3.89
C VAL A 43 40.92 -6.18 -3.19
N ILE A 44 41.16 -7.22 -3.99
CA ILE A 44 41.27 -8.60 -3.52
C ILE A 44 42.73 -9.08 -3.57
N VAL A 45 43.18 -9.66 -2.47
CA VAL A 45 44.41 -10.45 -2.35
C VAL A 45 44.05 -11.91 -2.12
N SER A 46 44.25 -12.74 -3.13
CA SER A 46 43.98 -14.18 -3.06
C SER A 46 45.21 -14.98 -2.66
N ASN A 47 44.99 -16.17 -2.09
CA ASN A 47 46.03 -17.10 -1.66
C ASN A 47 46.99 -16.55 -0.59
N ILE A 48 46.49 -15.69 0.29
CA ILE A 48 47.23 -15.28 1.49
C ILE A 48 46.99 -16.31 2.61
N PHE A 49 48.01 -16.62 3.40
CA PHE A 49 47.91 -17.53 4.54
C PHE A 49 47.85 -16.77 5.87
N ALA A 50 47.27 -17.38 6.90
CA ALA A 50 47.38 -16.82 8.24
C ALA A 50 48.84 -16.92 8.71
N GLY A 51 49.42 -15.78 9.10
CA GLY A 51 50.86 -15.62 9.32
C GLY A 51 51.59 -14.83 8.23
N GLU A 52 50.87 -14.32 7.23
CA GLU A 52 51.39 -13.44 6.17
C GLU A 52 50.78 -12.04 6.26
N TYR A 53 51.37 -11.09 5.55
CA TYR A 53 50.81 -9.75 5.36
C TYR A 53 50.75 -9.36 3.89
N SER A 54 49.83 -8.46 3.54
CA SER A 54 49.82 -7.79 2.24
C SER A 54 50.15 -6.31 2.40
N MET A 55 50.89 -5.73 1.46
CA MET A 55 51.18 -4.29 1.46
C MET A 55 50.20 -3.59 0.53
N THR A 56 49.58 -2.52 1.02
CA THR A 56 48.51 -1.79 0.31
C THR A 56 48.78 -0.29 0.27
N SER A 57 48.38 0.36 -0.82
CA SER A 57 48.56 1.81 -1.05
C SER A 57 47.35 2.41 -1.76
N GLY A 58 47.41 3.71 -2.13
CA GLY A 58 46.38 4.34 -2.95
C GLY A 58 45.22 4.95 -2.16
N TYR A 59 45.34 5.00 -0.84
CA TYR A 59 44.30 5.52 0.04
C TYR A 59 44.12 7.04 -0.07
N GLN A 60 42.87 7.49 -0.02
CA GLN A 60 42.52 8.90 0.03
C GLN A 60 42.35 9.35 1.48
N ASP A 61 42.87 10.53 1.84
CA ASP A 61 42.75 11.07 3.20
C ASP A 61 41.29 11.11 3.68
N GLN A 62 41.06 10.75 4.94
CA GLN A 62 39.74 10.72 5.58
C GLN A 62 38.74 9.78 4.89
N SER A 63 39.23 8.73 4.23
CA SER A 63 38.40 7.63 3.72
C SER A 63 38.16 6.58 4.80
N THR A 64 37.00 5.91 4.71
CA THR A 64 36.71 4.74 5.54
C THR A 64 37.22 3.50 4.81
N LEU A 65 38.00 2.67 5.51
CA LEU A 65 38.55 1.43 4.98
C LEU A 65 37.96 0.24 5.73
N VAL A 66 37.52 -0.78 4.99
CA VAL A 66 37.06 -2.06 5.53
C VAL A 66 38.00 -3.16 5.05
N PHE A 67 38.69 -3.81 5.99
CA PHE A 67 39.57 -4.93 5.74
C PHE A 67 38.86 -6.22 6.14
N SER A 68 38.82 -7.20 5.24
CA SER A 68 38.17 -8.49 5.47
C SER A 68 39.07 -9.66 5.13
N SER A 69 38.82 -10.79 5.78
CA SER A 69 39.30 -12.12 5.40
C SER A 69 38.11 -13.00 4.99
N SER A 70 38.32 -13.97 4.12
CA SER A 70 37.33 -15.00 3.77
C SER A 70 36.95 -15.91 4.94
N VAL A 71 37.59 -15.77 6.09
CA VAL A 71 37.22 -16.43 7.35
C VAL A 71 36.99 -15.35 8.39
N SER A 72 35.75 -15.23 8.84
CA SER A 72 35.30 -14.15 9.74
C SER A 72 35.97 -14.18 11.12
N SER A 73 36.44 -15.33 11.60
CA SER A 73 37.13 -15.43 12.90
C SER A 73 38.60 -14.95 12.86
N ASP A 74 39.15 -14.64 11.69
CA ASP A 74 40.53 -14.20 11.59
C ASP A 74 40.76 -12.88 12.30
N PHE A 75 41.97 -12.71 12.80
CA PHE A 75 42.45 -11.49 13.42
C PHE A 75 43.27 -10.69 12.41
N ILE A 76 42.83 -9.46 12.14
CA ILE A 76 43.49 -8.51 11.24
C ILE A 76 44.28 -7.52 12.08
N THR A 77 45.48 -7.21 11.60
CA THR A 77 46.39 -6.26 12.22
C THR A 77 46.91 -5.29 11.16
N LEU A 78 46.66 -3.99 11.33
CA LEU A 78 47.04 -2.94 10.39
C LEU A 78 48.26 -2.18 10.91
N ARG A 79 49.29 -2.03 10.07
CA ARG A 79 50.53 -1.31 10.42
C ARG A 79 50.92 -0.29 9.38
N LYS A 80 51.62 0.75 9.81
CA LYS A 80 52.29 1.69 8.92
C LYS A 80 53.54 1.05 8.35
N SER A 81 53.64 0.97 7.03
CA SER A 81 54.86 0.49 6.35
C SER A 81 56.10 1.35 6.62
N SER A 82 55.94 2.61 7.00
CA SER A 82 57.03 3.57 7.16
C SER A 82 57.85 3.35 8.43
N ASN A 83 57.20 2.92 9.51
CA ASN A 83 57.83 2.79 10.83
C ASN A 83 57.32 1.60 11.65
N ASN A 84 56.48 0.75 11.06
CA ASN A 84 55.88 -0.43 11.69
C ASN A 84 54.94 -0.11 12.86
N ASP A 85 54.51 1.14 13.02
CA ASP A 85 53.53 1.49 14.05
C ASP A 85 52.17 0.86 13.76
N VAL A 86 51.47 0.53 14.83
CA VAL A 86 50.13 -0.03 14.82
C VAL A 86 49.10 1.05 14.51
N ILE A 87 48.25 0.79 13.51
CA ILE A 87 47.08 1.62 13.20
C ILE A 87 45.87 1.09 13.98
N ALA A 88 45.52 -0.18 13.78
CA ALA A 88 44.41 -0.85 14.45
C ALA A 88 44.59 -2.37 14.39
N ALA A 89 43.89 -3.11 15.25
CA ALA A 89 43.81 -4.56 15.20
C ALA A 89 42.47 -5.07 15.77
N GLY A 90 41.98 -6.19 15.25
CA GLY A 90 40.68 -6.76 15.65
C GLY A 90 40.28 -7.96 14.79
N PRO A 91 39.15 -8.62 15.10
CA PRO A 91 38.60 -9.67 14.23
C PRO A 91 38.17 -9.11 12.87
N SER A 92 38.04 -9.98 11.88
CA SER A 92 37.49 -9.66 10.55
C SER A 92 35.96 -9.56 10.59
N PRO A 93 35.33 -8.57 9.93
CA PRO A 93 35.94 -7.43 9.25
C PRO A 93 36.43 -6.36 10.23
N LEU A 94 37.50 -5.65 9.86
CA LEU A 94 38.08 -4.55 10.63
C LEU A 94 37.90 -3.23 9.86
N THR A 95 37.22 -2.27 10.48
CA THR A 95 36.95 -0.94 9.90
C THR A 95 37.79 0.14 10.57
N ILE A 96 38.39 1.03 9.77
CA ILE A 96 39.14 2.21 10.26
C ILE A 96 38.81 3.46 9.46
N LEU A 97 39.03 4.62 10.09
CA LEU A 97 39.18 5.91 9.39
C LEU A 97 40.65 6.11 9.05
N TYR A 98 40.96 6.30 7.77
CA TYR A 98 42.33 6.49 7.29
C TYR A 98 42.74 7.96 7.30
N PHE A 99 43.99 8.22 7.71
CA PHE A 99 44.63 9.52 7.57
C PHE A 99 45.87 9.43 6.69
N ALA A 100 46.11 10.42 5.82
CA ALA A 100 47.25 10.44 4.89
C ALA A 100 48.61 10.32 5.60
N ALA A 101 48.69 10.69 6.89
CA ALA A 101 49.86 10.51 7.73
C ALA A 101 50.20 9.05 8.05
N ASP A 102 49.29 8.10 7.81
CA ASP A 102 49.51 6.67 8.00
C ASP A 102 50.28 6.05 6.82
N GLY A 103 50.15 6.63 5.62
CA GLY A 103 50.84 6.18 4.41
C GLY A 103 50.38 4.78 3.95
N ASN A 104 51.29 4.00 3.36
CA ASN A 104 50.96 2.64 2.93
C ASN A 104 50.75 1.73 4.15
N ILE A 105 49.74 0.86 4.06
CA ILE A 105 49.31 -0.02 5.16
C ILE A 105 49.75 -1.45 4.88
N GLU A 106 50.33 -2.08 5.88
CA GLU A 106 50.53 -3.52 5.94
C GLU A 106 49.35 -4.18 6.62
N VAL A 107 48.70 -5.11 5.94
CA VAL A 107 47.52 -5.86 6.40
C VAL A 107 47.97 -7.25 6.78
N HIS A 108 48.15 -7.48 8.07
CA HIS A 108 48.59 -8.76 8.65
C HIS A 108 47.35 -9.60 9.00
N ILE A 109 47.32 -10.87 8.57
CA ILE A 109 46.21 -11.80 8.85
C ILE A 109 46.71 -12.96 9.70
N ASN A 110 45.97 -13.28 10.76
CA ASN A 110 46.29 -14.36 11.69
C ASN A 110 45.01 -15.09 12.12
N THR A 111 45.12 -16.31 12.64
CA THR A 111 43.94 -17.07 13.07
C THR A 111 43.31 -16.54 14.37
N ASN A 112 44.03 -15.72 15.14
CA ASN A 112 43.59 -15.14 16.41
C ASN A 112 44.55 -14.03 16.88
N ALA A 113 44.20 -13.34 17.97
CA ALA A 113 44.99 -12.26 18.58
C ALA A 113 46.37 -12.68 19.13
N ALA A 114 46.64 -13.99 19.24
CA ALA A 114 47.95 -14.53 19.61
C ALA A 114 48.84 -14.81 18.39
N CYS A 115 48.49 -14.25 17.23
CA CYS A 115 49.22 -14.36 15.97
C CYS A 115 49.36 -15.80 15.47
N GLY A 116 48.33 -16.63 15.69
CA GLY A 116 48.28 -17.98 15.16
C GLY A 116 48.40 -18.00 13.63
N THR A 117 49.03 -19.06 13.12
CA THR A 117 49.33 -19.26 11.70
C THR A 117 48.62 -20.50 11.19
N GLU A 118 48.31 -20.53 9.90
CA GLU A 118 47.66 -21.69 9.28
C GLU A 118 47.95 -21.73 7.78
N ASN A 119 48.26 -22.92 7.29
CA ASN A 119 48.57 -23.18 5.88
C ASN A 119 47.29 -23.51 5.07
N SER A 120 46.24 -22.70 5.27
CA SER A 120 44.99 -22.76 4.53
C SER A 120 44.80 -21.42 3.80
N ALA A 121 44.58 -21.47 2.49
CA ALA A 121 44.52 -20.27 1.66
C ALA A 121 43.28 -19.43 2.00
N ARG A 122 43.48 -18.12 2.13
CA ARG A 122 42.45 -17.13 2.42
C ARG A 122 42.38 -16.09 1.31
N VAL A 123 41.28 -15.37 1.29
CA VAL A 123 41.14 -14.15 0.50
C VAL A 123 41.09 -12.98 1.46
N SER A 124 42.03 -12.05 1.33
CA SER A 124 41.95 -10.75 1.98
C SER A 124 41.34 -9.75 1.02
N SER A 125 40.51 -8.85 1.52
CA SER A 125 39.95 -7.77 0.71
C SER A 125 39.99 -6.45 1.44
N VAL A 126 40.20 -5.37 0.70
CA VAL A 126 40.15 -3.99 1.22
C VAL A 126 39.17 -3.20 0.38
N LEU A 127 38.13 -2.68 1.03
CA LEU A 127 37.19 -1.74 0.44
C LEU A 127 37.47 -0.34 0.97
N MET A 128 37.72 0.61 0.07
CA MET A 128 37.86 2.02 0.41
C MET A 128 36.62 2.81 -0.03
N THR A 129 35.90 3.37 0.94
CA THR A 129 34.87 4.38 0.71
C THR A 129 35.55 5.74 0.71
N CYS A 130 35.83 6.29 -0.47
CA CYS A 130 36.35 7.65 -0.60
C CYS A 130 35.21 8.66 -0.68
N GLY A 131 35.52 9.91 -0.36
CA GLY A 131 34.60 11.02 -0.53
C GLY A 131 35.36 12.32 -0.73
N CYS A 132 34.73 13.27 -1.38
CA CYS A 132 35.29 14.60 -1.62
C CYS A 132 35.03 15.52 -0.44
N ASN A 133 36.00 16.39 -0.15
CA ASN A 133 35.93 17.40 0.91
C ASN A 133 36.27 18.75 0.29
N ASN A 134 35.27 19.34 -0.33
CA ASN A 134 35.35 20.62 -1.01
C ASN A 134 35.43 21.74 0.02
N ALA A 135 36.21 22.78 -0.28
CA ALA A 135 36.45 23.88 0.65
C ALA A 135 35.48 25.06 0.47
N VAL A 136 34.78 25.12 -0.66
CA VAL A 136 33.93 26.26 -1.03
C VAL A 136 32.47 25.88 -0.80
N LYS A 137 31.80 26.63 0.09
CA LYS A 137 30.37 26.47 0.34
C LYS A 137 29.56 27.33 -0.62
N TRP A 138 28.59 26.73 -1.30
CA TRP A 138 27.62 27.43 -2.13
C TRP A 138 26.27 26.70 -2.13
N PRO A 139 25.15 27.38 -1.81
CA PRO A 139 25.05 28.78 -1.38
C PRO A 139 25.66 28.99 0.00
N THR A 140 25.97 30.23 0.36
CA THR A 140 26.60 30.55 1.66
C THR A 140 25.68 30.23 2.85
N ALA A 141 24.37 30.38 2.67
CA ALA A 141 23.36 30.03 3.67
C ALA A 141 23.13 28.51 3.72
N ASN A 142 22.69 28.01 4.88
CA ASN A 142 22.17 26.65 4.95
C ASN A 142 20.79 26.60 4.29
N PHE A 143 20.47 25.50 3.64
CA PHE A 143 19.15 25.26 3.08
C PHE A 143 18.32 24.43 4.06
N ASN A 144 17.15 24.94 4.47
CA ASN A 144 16.23 24.18 5.32
C ASN A 144 15.27 23.39 4.43
N LEU A 145 15.31 22.06 4.54
CA LEU A 145 14.50 21.16 3.73
C LEU A 145 13.04 21.17 4.20
N THR A 146 12.12 21.05 3.25
CA THR A 146 10.72 20.69 3.48
C THR A 146 10.41 19.36 2.82
N GLN A 147 9.28 18.74 3.11
CA GLN A 147 8.87 17.52 2.42
C GLN A 147 8.77 17.75 0.89
N GLY A 148 9.14 16.74 0.10
CA GLY A 148 9.15 16.79 -1.36
C GLY A 148 10.45 17.32 -1.98
N LEU A 149 10.36 17.80 -3.23
CA LEU A 149 11.51 18.21 -4.03
C LEU A 149 11.97 19.64 -3.66
N ASN A 150 13.17 19.73 -3.11
CA ASN A 150 13.83 20.98 -2.74
C ASN A 150 14.92 21.32 -3.77
N THR A 151 14.91 22.54 -4.32
CA THR A 151 16.03 23.06 -5.12
C THR A 151 16.95 23.90 -4.25
N ILE A 152 18.17 23.42 -4.01
CA ILE A 152 19.14 24.09 -3.14
C ILE A 152 19.79 25.29 -3.85
N ALA A 153 20.28 25.05 -5.06
CA ALA A 153 20.97 26.04 -5.89
C ALA A 153 20.84 25.69 -7.37
N THR A 154 21.00 26.69 -8.25
CA THR A 154 20.98 26.53 -9.72
C THR A 154 22.32 26.88 -10.38
N ASP A 155 23.30 27.22 -9.55
CA ASP A 155 24.59 27.80 -9.92
C ASP A 155 25.75 27.25 -9.06
N GLN A 156 25.60 26.05 -8.47
CA GLN A 156 26.68 25.39 -7.74
C GLN A 156 27.69 24.77 -8.73
N TYR A 157 29.00 24.87 -8.46
CA TYR A 157 30.04 24.26 -9.29
C TYR A 157 30.47 22.88 -8.77
N ALA A 158 30.92 22.02 -9.69
CA ALA A 158 31.65 20.83 -9.28
C ALA A 158 32.96 21.27 -8.59
N GLY A 159 33.14 20.91 -7.32
CA GLY A 159 34.17 21.43 -6.43
C GLY A 159 33.63 22.31 -5.30
N ASP A 160 32.32 22.57 -5.26
CA ASP A 160 31.65 23.25 -4.15
C ASP A 160 30.86 22.24 -3.29
N TYR A 161 30.43 22.67 -2.11
CA TYR A 161 29.49 21.95 -1.27
C TYR A 161 28.35 22.84 -0.79
N ASN A 162 27.19 22.27 -0.51
CA ASN A 162 26.10 22.95 0.17
C ASN A 162 25.81 22.28 1.52
N VAL A 163 25.05 22.94 2.38
CA VAL A 163 24.66 22.40 3.70
C VAL A 163 23.15 22.44 3.82
N THR A 164 22.57 21.30 4.13
CA THR A 164 21.13 21.11 4.31
C THR A 164 20.79 20.78 5.76
N THR A 165 19.61 21.21 6.20
CA THR A 165 19.04 20.99 7.55
C THR A 165 17.54 20.67 7.43
N GLY A 166 16.85 20.44 8.55
CA GLY A 166 15.39 20.24 8.56
C GLY A 166 14.96 18.81 8.25
N TYR A 167 15.85 17.85 8.49
CA TYR A 167 15.56 16.44 8.28
C TYR A 167 14.50 15.93 9.25
N ILE A 168 13.63 15.07 8.72
CA ILE A 168 12.67 14.29 9.50
C ILE A 168 13.26 12.90 9.70
N ASP A 169 13.19 12.39 10.93
CA ASP A 169 13.71 11.06 11.25
C ASP A 169 13.04 9.98 10.39
N GLY A 170 13.80 8.98 9.95
CA GLY A 170 13.33 7.93 9.03
C GLY A 170 13.13 8.36 7.56
N SER A 171 13.19 9.66 7.25
CA SER A 171 12.96 10.14 5.88
C SER A 171 14.02 9.65 4.88
N THR A 172 13.59 9.33 3.67
CA THR A 172 14.49 9.07 2.54
C THR A 172 14.84 10.37 1.84
N CYS A 173 16.12 10.72 1.81
CA CYS A 173 16.65 11.92 1.19
C CYS A 173 17.43 11.56 -0.08
N THR A 174 16.94 11.97 -1.25
CA THR A 174 17.60 11.74 -2.54
C THR A 174 18.23 13.03 -3.06
N TYR A 175 19.56 13.06 -3.07
CA TYR A 175 20.37 14.18 -3.52
C TYR A 175 20.69 14.03 -5.00
N ALA A 176 20.56 15.11 -5.76
CA ALA A 176 20.88 15.11 -7.18
C ALA A 176 21.63 16.37 -7.63
N SER A 177 22.46 16.19 -8.66
CA SER A 177 23.00 17.23 -9.53
C SER A 177 22.33 17.13 -10.89
N SER A 178 22.15 18.25 -11.59
CA SER A 178 21.63 18.30 -12.96
C SER A 178 22.54 17.63 -13.99
N GLU A 179 23.79 17.33 -13.65
CA GLU A 179 24.75 16.62 -14.50
C GLU A 179 24.86 15.15 -14.10
N GLY A 180 24.34 14.24 -14.92
CA GLY A 180 24.19 12.81 -14.58
C GLY A 180 25.47 12.02 -14.32
N THR A 181 26.65 12.61 -14.51
CA THR A 181 27.95 11.98 -14.20
C THR A 181 28.57 12.48 -12.89
N ASP A 182 28.02 13.52 -12.29
CA ASP A 182 28.59 14.10 -11.08
C ASP A 182 28.58 13.08 -9.94
N PHE A 183 29.65 13.10 -9.17
CA PHE A 183 29.84 12.33 -7.95
C PHE A 183 29.47 13.18 -6.74
N ILE A 184 28.59 12.64 -5.90
CA ILE A 184 28.11 13.24 -4.67
C ILE A 184 28.82 12.58 -3.49
N THR A 185 29.29 13.39 -2.55
CA THR A 185 29.72 12.95 -1.22
C THR A 185 28.88 13.65 -0.16
N LEU A 186 28.19 12.86 0.66
CA LEU A 186 27.43 13.35 1.80
C LEU A 186 28.28 13.20 3.06
N ARG A 187 28.43 14.28 3.82
CA ARG A 187 29.21 14.30 5.06
C ARG A 187 28.42 14.85 6.23
N ASN A 188 28.76 14.35 7.41
CA ASN A 188 28.35 14.96 8.66
C ASN A 188 29.15 16.26 8.85
N ALA A 189 28.47 17.41 8.90
CA ALA A 189 29.13 18.72 8.98
C ALA A 189 29.93 18.93 10.28
N THR A 190 29.63 18.17 11.34
CA THR A 190 30.31 18.29 12.64
C THR A 190 31.52 17.37 12.74
N SER A 191 31.37 16.09 12.36
CA SER A 191 32.40 15.08 12.51
C SER A 191 33.27 14.87 11.27
N ASN A 192 32.90 15.46 10.12
CA ASN A 192 33.46 15.21 8.79
C ASN A 192 33.37 13.76 8.29
N ILE A 193 32.67 12.90 9.02
CA ILE A 193 32.46 11.51 8.64
C ILE A 193 31.64 11.46 7.35
N ILE A 194 32.05 10.60 6.41
CA ILE A 194 31.32 10.33 5.18
C ILE A 194 30.08 9.50 5.54
N ILE A 195 28.90 10.00 5.16
CA ILE A 195 27.61 9.33 5.31
C ILE A 195 27.40 8.38 4.13
N ALA A 196 27.50 8.91 2.91
CA ALA A 196 27.31 8.14 1.68
C ALA A 196 28.04 8.81 0.51
N THR A 197 28.38 8.04 -0.51
CA THR A 197 28.97 8.53 -1.75
C THR A 197 28.45 7.77 -2.96
N GLY A 198 28.37 8.42 -4.11
CA GLY A 198 27.97 7.78 -5.35
C GLY A 198 27.80 8.77 -6.48
N THR A 199 27.52 8.28 -7.68
CA THR A 199 27.07 9.14 -8.79
C THR A 199 25.66 9.63 -8.52
N THR A 200 25.33 10.85 -8.95
CA THR A 200 23.96 11.37 -8.88
C THR A 200 22.97 10.48 -9.66
N PRO A 201 21.74 10.27 -9.17
CA PRO A 201 21.23 10.63 -7.85
C PRO A 201 21.76 9.69 -6.74
N LEU A 202 21.92 10.21 -5.53
CA LEU A 202 22.37 9.47 -4.35
C LEU A 202 21.33 9.56 -3.23
N SER A 203 20.86 8.42 -2.73
CA SER A 203 19.83 8.34 -1.68
C SER A 203 20.40 7.84 -0.36
N ILE A 204 19.86 8.38 0.75
CA ILE A 204 20.09 7.93 2.12
C ILE A 204 18.78 7.89 2.89
N THR A 205 18.72 7.08 3.94
CA THR A 205 17.70 7.19 4.99
C THR A 205 18.29 7.99 6.13
N TYR A 206 17.61 9.04 6.58
CA TYR A 206 18.06 9.87 7.68
C TYR A 206 17.71 9.21 9.02
N ASP A 207 18.69 9.10 9.90
CA ASP A 207 18.56 8.58 11.26
C ASP A 207 19.09 9.63 12.25
N ALA A 208 18.20 10.21 13.05
CA ALA A 208 18.50 11.28 13.99
C ALA A 208 19.42 10.85 15.14
N LEU A 209 19.55 9.54 15.40
CA LEU A 209 20.42 9.00 16.45
C LEU A 209 21.88 8.89 16.00
N THR A 210 22.11 8.61 14.71
CA THR A 210 23.45 8.36 14.17
C THR A 210 23.96 9.47 13.25
N MET A 211 23.07 10.31 12.71
CA MET A 211 23.40 11.36 11.75
C MET A 211 23.24 12.76 12.33
N SER A 212 24.01 13.71 11.79
CA SER A 212 23.94 15.12 12.19
C SER A 212 22.74 15.80 11.51
N GLN A 213 22.08 16.71 12.24
CA GLN A 213 21.05 17.60 11.68
C GLN A 213 21.58 18.55 10.57
N PHE A 214 22.91 18.61 10.42
CA PHE A 214 23.60 19.31 9.34
C PHE A 214 24.35 18.30 8.47
N ILE A 215 23.94 18.18 7.22
CA ILE A 215 24.58 17.33 6.21
C ILE A 215 25.17 18.21 5.12
N GLU A 216 26.41 17.95 4.75
CA GLU A 216 27.09 18.60 3.64
C GLU A 216 26.98 17.75 2.37
N MET A 217 26.47 18.33 1.29
CA MET A 217 26.50 17.71 -0.04
C MET A 217 27.64 18.32 -0.86
N HIS A 218 28.70 17.55 -1.06
CA HIS A 218 29.84 17.90 -1.90
C HIS A 218 29.62 17.33 -3.30
N ILE A 219 29.73 18.16 -4.35
CA ILE A 219 29.57 17.72 -5.74
C ILE A 219 30.89 17.83 -6.51
N ASN A 220 31.22 16.83 -7.31
CA ASN A 220 32.45 16.76 -8.10
C ASN A 220 32.20 16.04 -9.43
N ILE A 221 33.09 16.17 -10.42
CA ILE A 221 32.92 15.50 -11.72
C ILE A 221 33.02 13.97 -11.60
N ASN A 222 33.74 13.48 -10.60
CA ASN A 222 34.03 12.06 -10.39
C ASN A 222 34.51 11.80 -8.96
N SER A 223 34.67 10.52 -8.62
CA SER A 223 35.17 10.05 -7.32
C SER A 223 36.62 10.46 -7.00
N SER A 224 37.37 11.00 -7.98
CA SER A 224 38.70 11.60 -7.76
C SER A 224 38.63 13.10 -7.47
N CYS A 225 37.44 13.61 -7.14
CA CYS A 225 37.18 15.00 -6.76
C CYS A 225 37.54 16.04 -7.83
N GLY A 226 37.37 15.68 -9.11
CA GLY A 226 37.51 16.63 -10.21
C GLY A 226 36.57 17.83 -10.06
N THR A 227 37.04 19.01 -10.45
CA THR A 227 36.29 20.28 -10.32
C THR A 227 36.02 20.92 -11.69
N GLN A 228 34.89 21.60 -11.82
CA GLN A 228 34.49 22.28 -13.05
C GLN A 228 33.60 23.49 -12.74
N ASN A 229 33.95 24.64 -13.32
CA ASN A 229 33.21 25.88 -13.21
C ASN A 229 32.11 25.93 -14.27
N THR A 230 31.09 25.09 -14.12
CA THR A 230 29.88 25.10 -14.94
C THR A 230 28.72 24.97 -13.98
N ASN A 231 27.65 25.75 -14.15
CA ASN A 231 26.53 25.74 -13.22
C ASN A 231 25.89 24.34 -13.13
N ARG A 232 25.48 23.93 -11.93
CA ARG A 232 24.60 22.78 -11.69
C ARG A 232 23.41 23.23 -10.89
N THR A 233 22.27 22.62 -11.17
CA THR A 233 21.15 22.61 -10.26
C THR A 233 21.31 21.44 -9.30
N THR A 234 21.35 21.71 -8.00
CA THR A 234 21.37 20.68 -6.96
C THR A 234 20.06 20.63 -6.23
N THR A 235 19.52 19.42 -6.06
CA THR A 235 18.22 19.20 -5.43
C THR A 235 18.31 18.13 -4.35
N VAL A 236 17.40 18.17 -3.39
CA VAL A 236 17.13 17.08 -2.45
C VAL A 236 15.64 16.80 -2.47
N ASN A 237 15.25 15.58 -2.82
CA ASN A 237 13.89 15.12 -2.60
C ASN A 237 13.82 14.40 -1.25
N MET A 238 13.12 14.97 -0.27
CA MET A 238 12.96 14.41 1.07
C MET A 238 11.55 13.85 1.22
N LEU A 239 11.45 12.53 1.34
CA LEU A 239 10.18 11.82 1.49
C LEU A 239 10.15 11.16 2.86
N ASN A 240 9.08 11.38 3.62
CA ASN A 240 8.87 10.64 4.86
C ASN A 240 8.42 9.23 4.49
N ILE A 241 9.10 8.24 5.05
CA ILE A 241 8.64 6.86 5.08
C ILE A 241 8.61 6.51 6.54
N TYR A 242 7.41 6.44 7.12
CA TYR A 242 7.24 5.86 8.44
C TYR A 242 7.44 4.35 8.31
N ARG A 243 8.10 3.77 9.30
CA ARG A 243 8.28 2.33 9.43
C ARG A 243 7.98 1.99 10.88
N GLY A 244 7.02 1.12 11.09
CA GLY A 244 6.76 0.52 12.38
C GLY A 244 7.98 -0.22 12.91
N GLY A 245 7.98 -0.43 14.22
CA GLY A 245 8.84 -1.36 14.91
C GLY A 245 8.55 -2.81 14.51
N VAL A 246 8.99 -3.73 15.37
CA VAL A 246 8.67 -5.16 15.27
C VAL A 246 8.56 -5.62 16.72
N ASP A 247 7.47 -6.30 17.07
CA ASP A 247 7.16 -6.73 18.45
C ASP A 247 7.11 -5.57 19.48
N ASP A 248 6.76 -4.35 19.09
CA ASP A 248 6.70 -3.20 19.99
C ASP A 248 5.27 -2.81 20.42
N GLY A 249 4.28 -3.38 19.75
CA GLY A 249 2.89 -3.45 20.15
C GLY A 249 2.02 -2.27 19.73
N TYR A 250 2.59 -1.10 19.39
CA TYR A 250 1.83 0.07 18.89
C TYR A 250 2.73 0.94 18.02
N ASP A 251 2.32 1.13 16.77
CA ASP A 251 3.03 1.94 15.78
C ASP A 251 2.22 3.15 15.26
N ASP A 252 1.34 3.70 16.10
CA ASP A 252 0.39 4.74 15.72
C ASP A 252 1.04 6.09 15.33
N LEU A 253 0.56 6.66 14.22
CA LEU A 253 0.89 8.01 13.75
C LEU A 253 -0.37 8.83 13.47
N ALA A 254 -0.47 10.00 14.12
CA ALA A 254 -1.61 10.92 13.92
C ALA A 254 -1.16 12.32 13.49
N PHE A 255 -1.87 12.88 12.51
CA PHE A 255 -1.74 14.27 12.04
C PHE A 255 -3.03 15.04 12.38
N ALA A 256 -2.90 16.11 13.16
CA ALA A 256 -4.00 17.02 13.47
C ALA A 256 -3.73 18.38 12.82
N GLU A 257 -4.73 18.91 12.11
CA GLU A 257 -4.70 20.22 11.43
C GLU A 257 -3.44 20.42 10.54
N PRO A 258 -3.13 19.51 9.58
CA PRO A 258 -1.94 19.66 8.76
C PRO A 258 -2.03 20.82 7.75
N ASP A 259 -1.32 21.90 8.04
CA ASP A 259 -1.24 23.14 7.24
C ASP A 259 -0.49 23.04 5.89
N ASN A 260 0.06 21.89 5.50
CA ASN A 260 0.81 21.74 4.24
C ASN A 260 0.39 20.47 3.49
N PRO A 261 0.53 20.41 2.15
CA PRO A 261 0.31 19.17 1.40
C PRO A 261 1.18 18.04 1.95
N ILE A 262 0.57 16.88 2.19
CA ILE A 262 1.25 15.73 2.78
C ILE A 262 1.47 14.66 1.72
N LEU A 263 2.70 14.15 1.66
CA LEU A 263 3.00 12.83 1.11
C LEU A 263 3.41 11.89 2.25
N ALA A 264 2.50 11.01 2.66
CA ALA A 264 2.74 10.03 3.71
C ALA A 264 2.97 8.65 3.08
N ILE A 265 4.07 8.00 3.41
CA ILE A 265 4.29 6.58 3.11
C ILE A 265 4.44 5.88 4.45
N TYR A 266 3.48 5.06 4.82
CA TYR A 266 3.48 4.27 6.04
C TYR A 266 3.76 2.81 5.71
N LYS A 267 4.52 2.16 6.60
CA LYS A 267 4.75 0.73 6.58
C LYS A 267 4.63 0.25 8.01
N GLY A 268 3.63 -0.58 8.27
CA GLY A 268 3.45 -1.20 9.57
C GLY A 268 4.61 -2.11 9.94
N GLY A 269 4.64 -2.42 11.22
CA GLY A 269 5.53 -3.38 11.82
C GLY A 269 5.13 -4.81 11.47
N ASN A 270 5.37 -5.75 12.37
CA ASN A 270 5.04 -7.16 12.21
C ASN A 270 4.96 -7.73 13.63
N ASP A 271 3.97 -8.59 13.90
CA ASP A 271 3.70 -9.14 15.24
C ASP A 271 3.41 -8.02 16.29
N ASP A 272 2.82 -6.93 15.85
CA ASP A 272 2.44 -5.74 16.60
C ASP A 272 0.95 -5.78 16.98
N GLY A 273 0.56 -4.91 17.91
CA GLY A 273 -0.84 -4.85 18.34
C GLY A 273 -1.69 -4.00 17.40
N TYR A 274 -1.11 -2.89 16.93
CA TYR A 274 -1.77 -1.80 16.23
C TYR A 274 -0.77 -1.06 15.35
N ASP A 275 -1.16 -0.76 14.12
CA ASP A 275 -0.38 -0.10 13.09
C ASP A 275 -1.15 1.08 12.46
N ASP A 276 -1.54 2.05 13.29
CA ASP A 276 -2.55 3.03 12.89
C ASP A 276 -1.97 4.31 12.26
N LEU A 277 -2.64 4.83 11.23
CA LEU A 277 -2.39 6.16 10.64
C LEU A 277 -3.67 6.99 10.56
N ALA A 278 -3.68 8.15 11.22
CA ALA A 278 -4.85 9.04 11.24
C ALA A 278 -4.56 10.48 10.78
N PHE A 279 -5.52 11.07 10.07
CA PHE A 279 -5.53 12.48 9.67
C PHE A 279 -6.84 13.14 10.12
N ALA A 280 -6.75 14.20 10.92
CA ALA A 280 -7.88 15.00 11.37
C ALA A 280 -7.78 16.44 10.83
N GLU A 281 -8.87 16.92 10.24
CA GLU A 281 -9.04 18.29 9.71
C GLU A 281 -7.90 18.72 8.75
N PRO A 282 -7.58 17.96 7.67
CA PRO A 282 -6.52 18.35 6.76
C PRO A 282 -6.88 19.47 5.78
N ASP A 283 -6.25 20.63 5.99
CA ASP A 283 -6.37 21.85 5.19
C ASP A 283 -5.68 21.82 3.81
N ASN A 284 -5.04 20.71 3.42
CA ASN A 284 -4.31 20.61 2.14
C ASN A 284 -4.43 19.21 1.51
N PRO A 285 -4.17 19.07 0.18
CA PRO A 285 -4.23 17.77 -0.48
C PRO A 285 -3.30 16.74 0.15
N ILE A 286 -3.81 15.52 0.31
CA ILE A 286 -3.07 14.39 0.86
C ILE A 286 -2.87 13.32 -0.21
N LEU A 287 -1.62 12.84 -0.30
CA LEU A 287 -1.28 11.58 -0.94
C LEU A 287 -0.73 10.62 0.11
N THR A 288 -1.46 9.55 0.40
CA THR A 288 -1.05 8.52 1.37
C THR A 288 -0.87 7.18 0.67
N ILE A 289 0.24 6.51 0.99
CA ILE A 289 0.46 5.09 0.71
C ILE A 289 0.61 4.41 2.05
N PHE A 290 -0.37 3.61 2.44
CA PHE A 290 -0.34 2.80 3.64
C PHE A 290 -0.05 1.35 3.25
N LYS A 291 0.82 0.71 4.03
CA LYS A 291 1.05 -0.71 3.93
C LYS A 291 1.04 -1.24 5.36
N GLY A 292 0.06 -2.07 5.69
CA GLY A 292 -0.02 -2.76 6.96
C GLY A 292 1.15 -3.69 7.22
N GLY A 293 1.27 -4.10 8.47
CA GLY A 293 2.23 -5.09 8.93
C GLY A 293 1.78 -6.51 8.57
N ASN A 294 2.02 -7.50 9.42
CA ASN A 294 1.44 -8.84 9.33
C ASN A 294 1.45 -9.44 10.74
N ASP A 295 0.51 -10.35 11.03
CA ASP A 295 0.30 -10.99 12.33
C ASP A 295 -0.03 -9.95 13.43
N ASP A 296 -0.71 -8.88 13.04
CA ASP A 296 -1.05 -7.71 13.83
C ASP A 296 -2.50 -7.75 14.32
N GLY A 297 -2.84 -6.92 15.30
CA GLY A 297 -4.22 -6.80 15.74
C GLY A 297 -5.07 -5.95 14.78
N TYR A 298 -4.52 -4.81 14.36
CA TYR A 298 -5.21 -3.74 13.65
C TYR A 298 -4.23 -2.96 12.77
N ASP A 299 -4.62 -2.66 11.55
CA ASP A 299 -3.85 -1.96 10.53
C ASP A 299 -4.66 -0.77 9.97
N ASP A 300 -4.94 0.25 10.78
CA ASP A 300 -5.99 1.23 10.47
C ASP A 300 -5.48 2.49 9.74
N LEU A 301 -6.21 2.95 8.71
CA LEU A 301 -6.03 4.26 8.08
C LEU A 301 -7.31 5.09 8.14
N ALA A 302 -7.28 6.25 8.82
CA ALA A 302 -8.46 7.09 8.99
C ALA A 302 -8.26 8.54 8.53
N PHE A 303 -9.32 9.10 7.91
CA PHE A 303 -9.44 10.51 7.54
C PHE A 303 -10.73 11.10 8.11
N ALA A 304 -10.62 12.13 8.95
CA ALA A 304 -11.75 12.85 9.52
C ALA A 304 -11.78 14.30 9.05
N GLU A 305 -12.94 14.74 8.55
CA GLU A 305 -13.23 16.11 8.11
C GLU A 305 -12.21 16.68 7.10
N PRO A 306 -11.90 15.99 5.97
CA PRO A 306 -10.92 16.50 5.02
C PRO A 306 -11.41 17.62 4.09
N ASP A 307 -10.82 18.79 4.25
CA ASP A 307 -11.08 20.02 3.49
C ASP A 307 -10.47 20.06 2.08
N ASN A 308 -9.76 19.02 1.64
CA ASN A 308 -9.07 18.99 0.33
C ASN A 308 -9.05 17.59 -0.31
N PRO A 309 -8.77 17.48 -1.63
CA PRO A 309 -8.74 16.20 -2.32
C PRO A 309 -7.75 15.21 -1.72
N ILE A 310 -8.20 13.96 -1.56
CA ILE A 310 -7.39 12.85 -1.04
C ILE A 310 -7.16 11.81 -2.12
N LEU A 311 -5.92 11.34 -2.22
CA LEU A 311 -5.58 10.08 -2.86
C LEU A 311 -4.96 9.15 -1.80
N ALA A 312 -5.66 8.07 -1.45
CA ALA A 312 -5.13 7.02 -0.58
C ALA A 312 -4.95 5.73 -1.36
N ILE A 313 -3.80 5.10 -1.15
CA ILE A 313 -3.51 3.73 -1.57
C ILE A 313 -3.25 2.95 -0.30
N TYR A 314 -4.17 2.06 0.03
CA TYR A 314 -4.10 1.20 1.20
C TYR A 314 -3.75 -0.22 0.76
N LYS A 315 -2.90 -0.87 1.56
CA LYS A 315 -2.60 -2.28 1.40
C LYS A 315 -2.51 -2.92 2.78
N GLY A 316 -3.47 -3.74 3.12
CA GLY A 316 -3.53 -4.48 4.38
C GLY A 316 -2.35 -5.42 4.59
N GLY A 317 -2.21 -5.88 5.81
CA GLY A 317 -1.24 -6.88 6.23
C GLY A 317 -1.64 -8.28 5.79
N ASN A 318 -1.46 -9.29 6.64
CA ASN A 318 -2.02 -10.64 6.51
C ASN A 318 -1.99 -11.25 7.93
N ASP A 319 -2.88 -12.20 8.20
CA ASP A 319 -3.03 -12.89 9.49
C ASP A 319 -3.40 -11.92 10.63
N ASP A 320 -4.09 -10.84 10.28
CA ASP A 320 -4.43 -9.71 11.12
C ASP A 320 -5.85 -9.80 11.68
N GLY A 321 -6.15 -8.99 12.68
CA GLY A 321 -7.53 -8.85 13.16
C GLY A 321 -8.39 -8.03 12.20
N TYR A 322 -7.88 -6.87 11.81
CA TYR A 322 -8.61 -5.80 11.12
C TYR A 322 -7.66 -4.99 10.23
N ASP A 323 -8.04 -4.79 8.99
CA ASP A 323 -7.35 -3.97 7.97
C ASP A 323 -8.31 -2.86 7.50
N ASP A 324 -8.39 -1.74 8.23
CA ASP A 324 -9.46 -0.76 8.03
C ASP A 324 -9.01 0.53 7.29
N LEU A 325 -9.83 1.02 6.36
CA LEU A 325 -9.73 2.36 5.77
C LEU A 325 -11.05 3.13 5.92
N ALA A 326 -11.03 4.24 6.67
CA ALA A 326 -12.23 5.03 6.94
C ALA A 326 -12.13 6.50 6.51
N TYR A 327 -13.24 7.03 5.98
CA TYR A 327 -13.46 8.44 5.67
C TYR A 327 -14.72 8.95 6.36
N VAL A 328 -14.59 10.02 7.15
CA VAL A 328 -15.70 10.65 7.87
C VAL A 328 -15.82 12.11 7.43
N GLU A 329 -17.03 12.51 7.02
CA GLU A 329 -17.39 13.89 6.63
C GLU A 329 -16.43 14.51 5.58
N PRO A 330 -16.20 13.89 4.41
CA PRO A 330 -15.29 14.43 3.41
C PRO A 330 -15.87 15.56 2.55
N ASP A 331 -15.24 16.73 2.66
CA ASP A 331 -15.61 17.97 1.96
C ASP A 331 -15.04 18.10 0.54
N ASN A 332 -14.29 17.11 0.03
CA ASN A 332 -13.68 17.15 -1.31
C ASN A 332 -13.63 15.79 -2.01
N PRO A 333 -13.34 15.75 -3.33
CA PRO A 333 -13.26 14.51 -4.09
C PRO A 333 -12.21 13.53 -3.54
N ILE A 334 -12.60 12.25 -3.42
CA ILE A 334 -11.73 11.17 -2.94
C ILE A 334 -11.45 10.17 -4.06
N LEU A 335 -10.19 9.75 -4.14
CA LEU A 335 -9.79 8.52 -4.79
C LEU A 335 -9.19 7.56 -3.75
N ALA A 336 -9.92 6.49 -3.45
CA ALA A 336 -9.48 5.42 -2.55
C ALA A 336 -9.16 4.17 -3.38
N ILE A 337 -7.97 3.62 -3.17
CA ILE A 337 -7.57 2.31 -3.69
C ILE A 337 -7.24 1.45 -2.49
N PHE A 338 -8.10 0.49 -2.20
CA PHE A 338 -7.97 -0.44 -1.09
C PHE A 338 -7.57 -1.82 -1.61
N LYS A 339 -6.67 -2.46 -0.88
CA LYS A 339 -6.30 -3.84 -1.10
C LYS A 339 -6.14 -4.52 0.24
N GLY A 340 -7.07 -5.40 0.59
CA GLY A 340 -7.04 -6.15 1.83
C GLY A 340 -5.85 -7.09 1.97
N GLY A 341 -5.69 -7.62 3.19
CA GLY A 341 -4.70 -8.60 3.56
C GLY A 341 -5.09 -10.01 3.10
N ASN A 342 -4.84 -11.05 3.87
CA ASN A 342 -5.34 -12.43 3.71
C ASN A 342 -5.26 -13.09 5.08
N ASP A 343 -6.12 -14.07 5.34
CA ASP A 343 -6.26 -14.78 6.62
C ASP A 343 -6.65 -13.83 7.79
N ASP A 344 -7.36 -12.74 7.46
CA ASP A 344 -7.72 -11.66 8.37
C ASP A 344 -9.13 -11.82 8.95
N GLY A 345 -9.41 -11.09 10.02
CA GLY A 345 -10.78 -11.00 10.53
C GLY A 345 -11.69 -10.17 9.64
N TYR A 346 -11.23 -8.98 9.26
CA TYR A 346 -12.00 -7.94 8.58
C TYR A 346 -11.09 -7.08 7.71
N ASP A 347 -11.54 -6.77 6.51
CA ASP A 347 -10.87 -5.95 5.50
C ASP A 347 -11.82 -4.81 5.06
N ASP A 348 -11.93 -3.73 5.86
CA ASP A 348 -13.05 -2.79 5.73
C ASP A 348 -12.67 -1.46 5.04
N LEU A 349 -13.46 -1.04 4.07
CA LEU A 349 -13.42 0.32 3.51
C LEU A 349 -14.76 1.03 3.72
N ALA A 350 -14.76 2.08 4.55
CA ALA A 350 -15.97 2.81 4.91
C ALA A 350 -15.92 4.31 4.56
N PHE A 351 -17.07 4.81 4.10
CA PHE A 351 -17.34 6.23 3.91
C PHE A 351 -18.60 6.61 4.71
N ALA A 352 -18.55 7.71 5.47
CA ALA A 352 -19.70 8.31 6.16
C ALA A 352 -19.91 9.80 5.81
N GLU A 353 -21.18 10.20 5.59
CA GLU A 353 -21.65 11.58 5.39
C GLU A 353 -20.87 12.36 4.30
N GLN A 354 -21.03 12.00 3.02
CA GLN A 354 -20.11 12.50 1.97
C GLN A 354 -20.72 13.57 1.06
N ASP A 355 -20.11 14.75 1.08
CA ASP A 355 -20.55 15.92 0.31
C ASP A 355 -19.92 16.03 -1.10
N ASN A 356 -19.19 15.01 -1.59
CA ASN A 356 -18.41 15.10 -2.84
C ASN A 356 -18.27 13.79 -3.64
N PRO A 357 -17.89 13.86 -4.94
CA PRO A 357 -17.73 12.67 -5.77
C PRO A 357 -16.63 11.73 -5.29
N ILE A 358 -16.92 10.42 -5.29
CA ILE A 358 -15.99 9.37 -4.84
C ILE A 358 -15.69 8.40 -5.98
N LEU A 359 -14.42 8.04 -6.10
CA LEU A 359 -13.98 6.85 -6.81
C LEU A 359 -13.34 5.89 -5.79
N ALA A 360 -14.01 4.78 -5.52
CA ALA A 360 -13.50 3.69 -4.70
C ALA A 360 -13.15 2.49 -5.57
N ILE A 361 -11.92 1.99 -5.41
CA ILE A 361 -11.47 0.74 -6.01
C ILE A 361 -11.08 -0.17 -4.84
N TYR A 362 -11.87 -1.21 -4.64
CA TYR A 362 -11.70 -2.16 -3.55
C TYR A 362 -11.27 -3.51 -4.10
N LYS A 363 -10.34 -4.15 -3.40
CA LYS A 363 -9.93 -5.52 -3.66
C LYS A 363 -9.71 -6.24 -2.33
N GLY A 364 -10.62 -7.14 -1.98
CA GLY A 364 -10.54 -7.94 -0.78
C GLY A 364 -9.34 -8.88 -0.70
N GLY A 365 -9.13 -9.44 0.47
CA GLY A 365 -8.10 -10.41 0.79
C GLY A 365 -8.44 -11.81 0.29
N ASN A 366 -8.15 -12.86 1.04
CA ASN A 366 -8.60 -14.26 0.84
C ASN A 366 -8.50 -14.95 2.20
N ASP A 367 -9.32 -15.97 2.44
CA ASP A 367 -9.40 -16.70 3.70
C ASP A 367 -9.82 -15.81 4.90
N ASP A 368 -10.54 -14.72 4.64
CA ASP A 368 -10.91 -13.68 5.58
C ASP A 368 -12.29 -13.91 6.20
N GLY A 369 -12.57 -13.22 7.30
CA GLY A 369 -13.92 -13.19 7.86
C GLY A 369 -14.89 -12.37 7.00
N TYR A 370 -14.49 -11.14 6.66
CA TYR A 370 -15.31 -10.13 6.02
C TYR A 370 -14.45 -9.20 5.15
N ASP A 371 -14.89 -8.96 3.92
CA ASP A 371 -14.29 -8.05 2.93
C ASP A 371 -15.31 -6.94 2.58
N ASP A 372 -15.42 -5.89 3.41
CA ASP A 372 -16.56 -4.96 3.36
C ASP A 372 -16.22 -3.60 2.69
N LEU A 373 -17.12 -3.13 1.81
CA LEU A 373 -17.14 -1.76 1.30
C LEU A 373 -18.49 -1.09 1.56
N ALA A 374 -18.50 -0.03 2.38
CA ALA A 374 -19.73 0.64 2.80
C ALA A 374 -19.76 2.15 2.49
N PHE A 375 -20.92 2.63 2.05
CA PHE A 375 -21.24 4.05 1.86
C PHE A 375 -22.50 4.42 2.64
N ALA A 376 -22.38 5.31 3.63
CA ALA A 376 -23.51 5.83 4.39
C ALA A 376 -23.79 7.30 4.03
N GLU A 377 -25.03 7.59 3.66
CA GLU A 377 -25.55 8.93 3.33
C GLU A 377 -24.70 9.68 2.26
N PRO A 378 -24.52 9.12 1.04
CA PRO A 378 -23.75 9.80 0.00
C PRO A 378 -24.56 10.86 -0.75
N ASP A 379 -24.15 12.12 -0.60
CA ASP A 379 -24.78 13.29 -1.23
C ASP A 379 -24.24 13.60 -2.64
N ASN A 380 -23.40 12.76 -3.23
CA ASN A 380 -22.76 13.00 -4.53
C ASN A 380 -22.54 11.73 -5.37
N PRO A 381 -22.23 11.87 -6.68
CA PRO A 381 -22.06 10.72 -7.56
C PRO A 381 -20.91 9.80 -7.12
N ILE A 382 -21.20 8.50 -7.04
CA ILE A 382 -20.21 7.46 -6.68
C ILE A 382 -19.92 6.56 -7.88
N LEU A 383 -18.62 6.26 -8.05
CA LEU A 383 -18.15 5.10 -8.79
C LEU A 383 -17.47 4.13 -7.82
N ALA A 384 -18.11 3.00 -7.56
CA ALA A 384 -17.54 1.91 -6.77
C ALA A 384 -17.16 0.75 -7.70
N ILE A 385 -15.92 0.29 -7.60
CA ILE A 385 -15.41 -0.91 -8.26
C ILE A 385 -14.95 -1.85 -7.16
N TYR A 386 -15.70 -2.93 -6.96
CA TYR A 386 -15.47 -3.91 -5.92
C TYR A 386 -15.03 -5.23 -6.51
N LYS A 387 -14.03 -5.84 -5.88
CA LYS A 387 -13.60 -7.19 -6.16
C LYS A 387 -13.35 -7.93 -4.85
N GLY A 388 -14.23 -8.86 -4.51
CA GLY A 388 -14.09 -9.71 -3.32
C GLY A 388 -12.87 -10.62 -3.35
N GLY A 389 -12.59 -11.21 -2.19
CA GLY A 389 -11.51 -12.15 -1.94
C GLY A 389 -11.80 -13.53 -2.49
N ASN A 390 -11.45 -14.61 -1.80
CA ASN A 390 -11.87 -16.01 -2.04
C ASN A 390 -11.70 -16.75 -0.72
N ASP A 391 -12.49 -17.81 -0.51
CA ASP A 391 -12.52 -18.60 0.73
C ASP A 391 -12.93 -17.77 1.98
N ASP A 392 -13.68 -16.69 1.77
CA ASP A 392 -14.05 -15.71 2.79
C ASP A 392 -15.41 -16.01 3.42
N GLY A 393 -15.69 -15.40 4.56
CA GLY A 393 -17.02 -15.44 5.16
C GLY A 393 -18.04 -14.63 4.36
N TYR A 394 -17.70 -13.38 4.03
CA TYR A 394 -18.58 -12.39 3.43
C TYR A 394 -17.79 -11.41 2.56
N ASP A 395 -18.29 -11.13 1.37
CA ASP A 395 -17.75 -10.19 0.39
C ASP A 395 -18.82 -9.09 0.12
N ASP A 396 -18.90 -8.06 0.97
CA ASP A 396 -20.06 -7.16 0.98
C ASP A 396 -19.78 -5.76 0.37
N LEU A 397 -20.73 -5.28 -0.46
CA LEU A 397 -20.80 -3.89 -0.91
C LEU A 397 -22.18 -3.28 -0.58
N ALA A 398 -22.19 -2.25 0.27
CA ALA A 398 -23.43 -1.64 0.75
C ALA A 398 -23.53 -0.12 0.50
N PHE A 399 -24.73 0.33 0.15
CA PHE A 399 -25.10 1.75 0.05
C PHE A 399 -26.35 2.03 0.88
N ALA A 400 -26.27 2.96 1.84
CA ALA A 400 -27.39 3.40 2.67
C ALA A 400 -27.77 4.85 2.35
N GLU A 401 -29.05 5.07 2.07
CA GLU A 401 -29.67 6.38 1.81
C GLU A 401 -28.93 7.21 0.73
N PRO A 402 -28.68 6.69 -0.49
CA PRO A 402 -27.93 7.44 -1.49
C PRO A 402 -28.77 8.49 -2.23
N ASP A 403 -28.33 9.73 -2.12
CA ASP A 403 -28.99 10.93 -2.64
C ASP A 403 -28.58 11.30 -4.07
N ASN A 404 -27.69 10.53 -4.71
CA ASN A 404 -27.14 10.85 -6.03
C ASN A 404 -26.89 9.61 -6.93
N PRO A 405 -26.63 9.79 -8.24
CA PRO A 405 -26.43 8.67 -9.15
C PRO A 405 -25.24 7.79 -8.77
N ILE A 406 -25.46 6.48 -8.70
CA ILE A 406 -24.43 5.47 -8.40
C ILE A 406 -24.14 4.62 -9.63
N LEU A 407 -22.84 4.38 -9.86
CA LEU A 407 -22.35 3.26 -10.65
C LEU A 407 -21.59 2.29 -9.75
N ALA A 408 -22.18 1.12 -9.51
CA ALA A 408 -21.55 0.03 -8.79
C ALA A 408 -21.16 -1.08 -9.76
N ILE A 409 -19.88 -1.48 -9.73
CA ILE A 409 -19.35 -2.64 -10.45
C ILE A 409 -18.84 -3.60 -9.39
N TYR A 410 -19.55 -4.70 -9.20
CA TYR A 410 -19.27 -5.71 -8.19
C TYR A 410 -18.80 -6.99 -8.86
N LYS A 411 -17.75 -7.57 -8.30
CA LYS A 411 -17.30 -8.92 -8.62
C LYS A 411 -16.97 -9.66 -7.32
N GLY A 412 -17.79 -10.63 -6.97
CA GLY A 412 -17.58 -11.48 -5.81
C GLY A 412 -16.35 -12.39 -5.92
N GLY A 413 -16.03 -13.04 -4.80
CA GLY A 413 -14.93 -13.96 -4.60
C GLY A 413 -15.20 -15.34 -5.21
N ASN A 414 -14.78 -16.42 -4.57
CA ASN A 414 -15.16 -17.81 -4.86
C ASN A 414 -14.94 -18.61 -3.58
N ASP A 415 -15.69 -19.69 -3.39
CA ASP A 415 -15.66 -20.54 -2.20
C ASP A 415 -16.05 -19.78 -0.91
N ASP A 416 -16.84 -18.70 -1.06
CA ASP A 416 -17.21 -17.79 0.02
C ASP A 416 -18.54 -18.16 0.69
N GLY A 417 -18.81 -17.58 1.85
CA GLY A 417 -20.12 -17.68 2.48
C GLY A 417 -21.19 -16.90 1.72
N TYR A 418 -20.94 -15.63 1.46
CA TYR A 418 -21.89 -14.68 0.86
C TYR A 418 -21.16 -13.63 0.01
N ASP A 419 -21.68 -13.36 -1.17
CA ASP A 419 -21.23 -12.33 -2.10
C ASP A 419 -22.37 -11.28 -2.27
N ASP A 420 -22.42 -10.25 -1.42
CA ASP A 420 -23.60 -9.37 -1.32
C ASP A 420 -23.38 -7.96 -1.89
N LEU A 421 -24.34 -7.48 -2.69
CA LEU A 421 -24.47 -6.08 -3.10
C LEU A 421 -25.84 -5.52 -2.70
N ALA A 422 -25.88 -4.52 -1.83
CA ALA A 422 -27.10 -3.98 -1.27
C ALA A 422 -27.25 -2.45 -1.44
N PHE A 423 -28.49 -2.02 -1.72
CA PHE A 423 -28.90 -0.62 -1.74
C PHE A 423 -30.15 -0.41 -0.86
N ALA A 424 -30.06 0.46 0.14
CA ALA A 424 -31.17 0.84 1.00
C ALA A 424 -31.63 2.28 0.75
N GLU A 425 -32.93 2.46 0.52
CA GLU A 425 -33.61 3.75 0.33
C GLU A 425 -32.94 4.65 -0.74
N PRO A 426 -32.70 4.17 -1.98
CA PRO A 426 -32.01 4.99 -2.98
C PRO A 426 -32.92 6.02 -3.65
N ASP A 427 -32.52 7.28 -3.53
CA ASP A 427 -33.25 8.45 -4.01
C ASP A 427 -32.92 8.82 -5.46
N ASN A 428 -31.95 8.17 -6.12
CA ASN A 428 -31.48 8.53 -7.47
C ASN A 428 -31.23 7.34 -8.39
N PRO A 429 -31.03 7.56 -9.70
CA PRO A 429 -30.80 6.47 -10.65
C PRO A 429 -29.55 5.64 -10.34
N ILE A 430 -29.72 4.32 -10.27
CA ILE A 430 -28.62 3.37 -10.05
C ILE A 430 -28.33 2.57 -11.31
N LEU A 431 -27.03 2.39 -11.59
CA LEU A 431 -26.52 1.33 -12.45
C LEU A 431 -25.69 0.36 -11.61
N ALA A 432 -26.22 -0.84 -11.41
CA ALA A 432 -25.52 -1.95 -10.75
C ALA A 432 -25.11 -3.00 -11.77
N ILE A 433 -23.83 -3.35 -11.79
CA ILE A 433 -23.28 -4.46 -12.57
C ILE A 433 -22.71 -5.44 -11.56
N TYR A 434 -23.39 -6.57 -11.40
CA TYR A 434 -23.04 -7.60 -10.43
C TYR A 434 -22.54 -8.85 -11.16
N LYS A 435 -21.43 -9.39 -10.67
CA LYS A 435 -20.95 -10.71 -11.03
C LYS A 435 -20.54 -11.49 -9.78
N GLY A 436 -21.34 -12.47 -9.40
CA GLY A 436 -21.04 -13.36 -8.29
C GLY A 436 -19.83 -14.26 -8.50
N GLY A 437 -19.46 -14.95 -7.43
CA GLY A 437 -18.32 -15.82 -7.30
C GLY A 437 -18.55 -17.18 -7.94
N ASN A 438 -18.08 -18.27 -7.35
CA ASN A 438 -18.44 -19.67 -7.67
C ASN A 438 -18.17 -20.50 -6.42
N ASP A 439 -18.90 -21.60 -6.26
CA ASP A 439 -18.84 -22.49 -5.11
C ASP A 439 -19.20 -21.78 -3.78
N ASP A 440 -19.99 -20.71 -3.86
CA ASP A 440 -20.37 -19.86 -2.74
C ASP A 440 -21.65 -20.32 -2.05
N GLY A 441 -21.91 -19.79 -0.86
CA GLY A 441 -23.20 -19.98 -0.21
C GLY A 441 -24.33 -19.22 -0.93
N TYR A 442 -24.13 -17.93 -1.18
CA TYR A 442 -25.13 -17.01 -1.70
C TYR A 442 -24.49 -15.90 -2.53
N ASP A 443 -25.06 -15.62 -3.71
CA ASP A 443 -24.73 -14.48 -4.56
C ASP A 443 -25.93 -13.50 -4.61
N ASP A 444 -25.95 -12.45 -3.77
CA ASP A 444 -27.14 -11.61 -3.60
C ASP A 444 -26.97 -10.17 -4.14
N LEU A 445 -27.97 -9.71 -4.90
CA LEU A 445 -28.14 -8.30 -5.26
C LEU A 445 -29.50 -7.79 -4.80
N ALA A 446 -29.52 -6.84 -3.87
CA ALA A 446 -30.74 -6.35 -3.24
C ALA A 446 -30.94 -4.82 -3.35
N PHE A 447 -32.20 -4.43 -3.55
CA PHE A 447 -32.66 -3.03 -3.51
C PHE A 447 -33.88 -2.91 -2.58
N ALA A 448 -33.79 -2.05 -1.57
CA ALA A 448 -34.89 -1.77 -0.64
C ALA A 448 -35.43 -0.36 -0.84
N GLU A 449 -36.74 -0.24 -1.02
CA GLU A 449 -37.51 1.02 -1.14
C GLU A 449 -36.93 2.01 -2.20
N PRO A 450 -36.72 1.59 -3.46
CA PRO A 450 -36.12 2.47 -4.46
C PRO A 450 -37.11 3.48 -5.05
N ASP A 451 -36.74 4.75 -4.93
CA ASP A 451 -37.53 5.91 -5.36
C ASP A 451 -37.28 6.31 -6.82
N ASN A 452 -36.26 5.77 -7.49
CA ASN A 452 -35.89 6.14 -8.86
C ASN A 452 -35.58 4.95 -9.79
N PRO A 453 -35.47 5.16 -11.11
CA PRO A 453 -35.23 4.07 -12.05
C PRO A 453 -33.91 3.34 -11.81
N ILE A 454 -33.98 2.01 -11.79
CA ILE A 454 -32.81 1.13 -11.61
C ILE A 454 -32.48 0.41 -12.93
N LEU A 455 -31.19 0.34 -13.25
CA LEU A 455 -30.64 -0.63 -14.20
C LEU A 455 -29.73 -1.61 -13.47
N ALA A 456 -30.18 -2.86 -13.33
CA ALA A 456 -29.42 -3.95 -12.74
C ALA A 456 -28.97 -4.94 -13.83
N ILE A 457 -27.69 -5.29 -13.84
CA ILE A 457 -27.14 -6.37 -14.66
C ILE A 457 -26.55 -7.38 -13.69
N TYR A 458 -27.22 -8.51 -13.53
CA TYR A 458 -26.84 -9.56 -12.61
C TYR A 458 -26.32 -10.77 -13.36
N LYS A 459 -25.15 -11.28 -12.92
CA LYS A 459 -24.63 -12.56 -13.33
C LYS A 459 -24.13 -13.34 -12.11
N GLY A 460 -24.86 -14.35 -11.66
CA GLY A 460 -24.39 -15.21 -10.57
C GLY A 460 -23.23 -16.12 -10.96
N GLY A 461 -22.80 -16.89 -9.97
CA GLY A 461 -21.66 -17.77 -9.95
C GLY A 461 -21.96 -19.13 -10.59
N ASN A 462 -21.38 -20.20 -10.08
CA ASN A 462 -21.73 -21.57 -10.43
C ASN A 462 -21.43 -22.44 -9.22
N ASP A 463 -22.19 -23.53 -9.09
CA ASP A 463 -22.09 -24.49 -7.99
C ASP A 463 -22.41 -23.85 -6.62
N ASP A 464 -23.20 -22.77 -6.64
CA ASP A 464 -23.52 -21.98 -5.45
C ASP A 464 -24.75 -22.55 -4.71
N GLY A 465 -24.99 -22.07 -3.50
CA GLY A 465 -26.25 -22.34 -2.80
C GLY A 465 -27.44 -21.66 -3.49
N TYR A 466 -27.35 -20.34 -3.69
CA TYR A 466 -28.41 -19.48 -4.23
C TYR A 466 -27.84 -18.28 -4.98
N ASP A 467 -28.58 -17.86 -6.01
CA ASP A 467 -28.29 -16.67 -6.83
C ASP A 467 -29.51 -15.75 -6.83
N ASP A 468 -29.54 -14.73 -5.98
CA ASP A 468 -30.74 -13.92 -5.76
C ASP A 468 -30.61 -12.48 -6.25
N LEU A 469 -31.63 -12.03 -7.00
CA LEU A 469 -31.84 -10.62 -7.35
C LEU A 469 -33.19 -10.15 -6.80
N ALA A 470 -33.14 -9.20 -5.85
CA ALA A 470 -34.31 -8.78 -5.08
C ALA A 470 -34.59 -7.27 -5.17
N PHE A 471 -35.88 -6.93 -5.27
CA PHE A 471 -36.39 -5.55 -5.20
C PHE A 471 -37.57 -5.49 -4.23
N ALA A 472 -37.43 -4.75 -3.13
CA ALA A 472 -38.49 -4.53 -2.16
C ALA A 472 -39.13 -3.15 -2.37
N GLU A 473 -40.46 -3.14 -2.50
CA GLU A 473 -41.30 -1.92 -2.55
C GLU A 473 -40.86 -0.84 -3.58
N PRO A 474 -40.64 -1.17 -4.87
CA PRO A 474 -40.20 -0.18 -5.86
C PRO A 474 -41.32 0.76 -6.32
N ASP A 475 -41.07 2.07 -6.27
CA ASP A 475 -42.01 3.10 -6.72
C ASP A 475 -41.84 3.47 -8.21
N ASN A 476 -40.70 3.13 -8.81
CA ASN A 476 -40.35 3.48 -10.19
C ASN A 476 -39.93 2.29 -11.07
N PRO A 477 -39.86 2.46 -12.41
CA PRO A 477 -39.55 1.37 -13.33
C PRO A 477 -38.15 0.77 -13.12
N ILE A 478 -38.09 -0.56 -13.02
CA ILE A 478 -36.86 -1.34 -12.96
C ILE A 478 -36.57 -1.97 -14.33
N LEU A 479 -35.32 -1.90 -14.77
CA LEU A 479 -34.80 -2.73 -15.85
C LEU A 479 -33.70 -3.63 -15.28
N ALA A 480 -33.97 -4.93 -15.26
CA ALA A 480 -33.01 -5.93 -14.79
C ALA A 480 -32.68 -6.94 -15.90
N ILE A 481 -31.41 -7.28 -16.02
CA ILE A 481 -30.90 -8.36 -16.85
C ILE A 481 -30.33 -9.40 -15.89
N TYR A 482 -31.02 -10.51 -15.75
CA TYR A 482 -30.64 -11.59 -14.85
C TYR A 482 -30.06 -12.78 -15.61
N LYS A 483 -28.98 -13.33 -15.07
CA LYS A 483 -28.45 -14.63 -15.45
C LYS A 483 -27.82 -15.28 -14.21
N GLY A 484 -28.52 -16.19 -13.58
CA GLY A 484 -27.95 -17.04 -12.53
C GLY A 484 -26.82 -17.96 -13.05
N GLY A 485 -26.39 -18.84 -12.17
CA GLY A 485 -25.28 -19.75 -12.32
C GLY A 485 -25.68 -21.09 -12.93
N ASN A 486 -24.80 -22.06 -12.77
CA ASN A 486 -25.07 -23.44 -13.17
C ASN A 486 -24.82 -24.34 -11.99
N ASP A 487 -25.65 -25.38 -11.87
CA ASP A 487 -25.55 -26.41 -10.84
C ASP A 487 -25.83 -25.90 -9.40
N ASP A 488 -26.43 -24.71 -9.29
CA ASP A 488 -26.79 -24.09 -8.02
C ASP A 488 -28.05 -24.74 -7.40
N GLY A 489 -28.12 -24.72 -6.07
CA GLY A 489 -29.18 -25.39 -5.30
C GLY A 489 -30.59 -24.94 -5.69
N TYR A 490 -30.81 -23.62 -5.77
CA TYR A 490 -32.11 -23.03 -6.09
C TYR A 490 -31.97 -21.60 -6.67
N ASP A 491 -32.07 -21.47 -8.00
CA ASP A 491 -32.18 -20.19 -8.72
C ASP A 491 -33.62 -19.64 -8.55
N PHE A 492 -33.79 -18.52 -7.82
CA PHE A 492 -35.09 -17.89 -7.57
C PHE A 492 -35.19 -16.50 -8.18
N ASP A 493 -35.58 -16.45 -9.45
CA ASP A 493 -36.04 -15.21 -10.07
C ASP A 493 -37.42 -14.83 -9.49
N SER A 494 -37.48 -13.80 -8.64
CA SER A 494 -38.74 -13.22 -8.17
C SER A 494 -39.39 -12.29 -9.23
N PHE A 495 -39.27 -12.63 -10.51
CA PHE A 495 -40.00 -11.96 -11.57
C PHE A 495 -41.38 -12.60 -11.71
N GLU A 496 -42.44 -11.85 -11.40
CA GLU A 496 -43.73 -12.09 -12.06
C GLU A 496 -43.57 -11.63 -13.53
N GLU A 497 -42.94 -12.48 -14.36
CA GLU A 497 -42.59 -12.14 -15.73
C GLU A 497 -43.85 -11.80 -16.55
N CYS A 498 -43.88 -10.59 -17.11
CA CYS A 498 -44.82 -10.18 -18.14
C CYS A 498 -44.48 -10.80 -19.51
N LEU A 499 -44.27 -12.12 -19.59
CA LEU A 499 -44.10 -12.78 -20.88
C LEU A 499 -45.40 -12.62 -21.67
N GLY A 500 -45.38 -11.99 -22.86
CA GLY A 500 -46.58 -11.85 -23.70
C GLY A 500 -47.26 -13.18 -24.10
N SER A 501 -46.60 -14.31 -23.80
CA SER A 501 -47.15 -15.66 -23.89
C SER A 501 -48.02 -16.08 -22.71
N LEU A 502 -47.90 -15.51 -21.50
CA LEU A 502 -48.77 -15.77 -20.35
C LEU A 502 -49.40 -14.45 -19.88
N VAL A 503 -50.72 -14.31 -19.99
CA VAL A 503 -51.43 -13.07 -19.62
C VAL A 503 -52.50 -13.36 -18.58
N LYS A 504 -52.43 -12.63 -17.46
CA LYS A 504 -53.32 -12.82 -16.30
C LYS A 504 -54.30 -11.66 -16.17
N TRP A 505 -55.54 -11.99 -15.88
CA TRP A 505 -56.60 -11.00 -15.67
C TRP A 505 -56.54 -10.42 -14.26
N ARG A 506 -56.44 -9.09 -14.13
CA ARG A 506 -56.52 -8.37 -12.83
C ARG A 506 -57.95 -8.11 -12.40
N GLY A 507 -58.81 -7.70 -13.34
CA GLY A 507 -60.22 -7.43 -13.06
C GLY A 507 -60.48 -6.31 -12.05
N THR A 508 -59.61 -5.30 -12.02
CA THR A 508 -59.68 -4.17 -11.06
C THR A 508 -60.34 -2.91 -11.63
N LEU A 509 -60.41 -2.75 -12.96
CA LEU A 509 -60.92 -1.53 -13.60
C LEU A 509 -62.30 -1.72 -14.26
N SER A 510 -62.47 -2.76 -15.09
CA SER A 510 -63.73 -3.03 -15.78
C SER A 510 -63.88 -4.52 -16.12
N ILE A 511 -65.00 -4.88 -16.74
CA ILE A 511 -65.27 -6.23 -17.25
C ILE A 511 -64.84 -6.40 -18.71
N ASP A 512 -64.35 -5.36 -19.39
CA ASP A 512 -64.09 -5.41 -20.84
C ASP A 512 -62.78 -6.12 -21.17
N TRP A 513 -62.86 -7.21 -21.95
CA TRP A 513 -61.72 -8.05 -22.36
C TRP A 513 -60.62 -7.26 -23.09
N HIS A 514 -60.98 -6.26 -23.90
CA HIS A 514 -60.01 -5.52 -24.73
C HIS A 514 -59.47 -4.25 -24.06
N THR A 515 -59.79 -4.03 -22.78
CA THR A 515 -59.19 -2.94 -22.01
C THR A 515 -57.85 -3.42 -21.44
N ALA A 516 -56.74 -2.93 -22.00
CA ALA A 516 -55.37 -3.26 -21.60
C ALA A 516 -55.15 -3.23 -20.08
N ALA A 517 -55.65 -2.20 -19.39
CA ALA A 517 -55.48 -2.04 -17.94
C ALA A 517 -56.17 -3.10 -17.07
N ASN A 518 -57.03 -3.96 -17.64
CA ASN A 518 -57.59 -5.12 -16.93
C ASN A 518 -56.64 -6.33 -16.92
N TRP A 519 -55.56 -6.29 -17.68
CA TRP A 519 -54.55 -7.33 -17.78
C TRP A 519 -53.30 -6.94 -16.99
N GLU A 520 -52.66 -7.95 -16.41
CA GLU A 520 -51.32 -7.81 -15.83
C GLU A 520 -50.38 -7.21 -16.90
N CYS A 521 -49.58 -6.22 -16.48
CA CYS A 521 -48.66 -5.49 -17.34
C CYS A 521 -49.29 -4.71 -18.52
N GLY A 522 -50.62 -4.58 -18.56
CA GLY A 522 -51.30 -3.86 -19.65
C GLY A 522 -51.32 -4.60 -20.99
N ILE A 523 -50.96 -5.89 -21.02
CA ILE A 523 -50.81 -6.66 -22.25
C ILE A 523 -52.12 -7.41 -22.56
N GLN A 524 -52.76 -7.08 -23.70
CA GLN A 524 -53.95 -7.78 -24.15
C GLN A 524 -53.61 -9.17 -24.69
N PRO A 525 -54.49 -10.18 -24.51
CA PRO A 525 -54.31 -11.50 -25.08
C PRO A 525 -54.20 -11.47 -26.60
N THR A 526 -53.41 -12.40 -27.13
CA THR A 526 -53.24 -12.62 -28.58
C THR A 526 -53.36 -14.10 -28.89
N LEU A 527 -53.31 -14.45 -30.19
CA LEU A 527 -53.40 -15.85 -30.66
C LEU A 527 -52.32 -16.79 -30.08
N THR A 528 -51.22 -16.24 -29.55
CA THR A 528 -50.13 -16.99 -28.90
C THR A 528 -50.21 -17.00 -27.38
N SER A 529 -51.15 -16.28 -26.77
CA SER A 529 -51.22 -16.08 -25.33
C SER A 529 -51.96 -17.22 -24.62
N ASP A 530 -51.34 -17.74 -23.57
CA ASP A 530 -51.92 -18.56 -22.52
C ASP A 530 -52.58 -17.61 -21.50
N VAL A 531 -53.90 -17.69 -21.35
CA VAL A 531 -54.67 -16.74 -20.55
C VAL A 531 -55.04 -17.35 -19.21
N VAL A 532 -54.85 -16.61 -18.10
CA VAL A 532 -55.26 -17.03 -16.76
C VAL A 532 -56.32 -16.08 -16.19
N ILE A 533 -57.48 -16.62 -15.80
CA ILE A 533 -58.51 -15.88 -15.06
C ILE A 533 -58.51 -16.35 -13.60
N PRO A 534 -58.09 -15.50 -12.65
CA PRO A 534 -57.93 -15.92 -11.28
C PRO A 534 -59.27 -15.95 -10.53
N GLY A 535 -59.37 -16.83 -9.52
CA GLY A 535 -60.60 -17.06 -8.77
C GLY A 535 -60.97 -15.93 -7.80
N ASN A 536 -60.00 -15.09 -7.46
CA ASN A 536 -60.13 -13.96 -6.54
C ASN A 536 -60.38 -12.61 -7.26
N ALA A 537 -60.52 -12.59 -8.60
CA ALA A 537 -60.84 -11.37 -9.33
C ALA A 537 -62.19 -10.79 -8.89
N VAL A 538 -62.27 -9.46 -8.75
CA VAL A 538 -63.50 -8.76 -8.35
C VAL A 538 -64.45 -8.58 -9.53
N LEU A 539 -63.90 -8.28 -10.71
CA LEU A 539 -64.64 -8.13 -11.97
C LEU A 539 -64.16 -9.18 -12.96
N PHE A 540 -65.08 -9.98 -13.50
CA PHE A 540 -64.75 -11.04 -14.45
C PHE A 540 -64.88 -10.58 -15.91
N PRO A 541 -64.02 -11.10 -16.80
CA PRO A 541 -63.97 -10.66 -18.19
C PRO A 541 -65.26 -10.94 -18.97
N THR A 542 -65.56 -10.03 -19.90
CA THR A 542 -66.65 -10.12 -20.88
C THR A 542 -66.10 -9.85 -22.28
N VAL A 543 -66.22 -10.86 -23.15
CA VAL A 543 -65.80 -10.82 -24.55
C VAL A 543 -66.98 -10.38 -25.41
N THR A 544 -66.85 -9.23 -26.07
CA THR A 544 -67.92 -8.61 -26.89
C THR A 544 -67.62 -8.57 -28.39
N THR A 545 -66.38 -8.83 -28.78
CA THR A 545 -65.92 -8.99 -30.17
C THR A 545 -65.16 -10.30 -30.32
N ASN A 546 -65.02 -10.81 -31.54
CA ASN A 546 -64.28 -12.06 -31.77
C ASN A 546 -62.82 -11.90 -31.39
N ASP A 547 -62.27 -12.93 -30.74
CA ASP A 547 -60.86 -12.96 -30.36
C ASP A 547 -60.31 -14.41 -30.38
N GLU A 548 -58.99 -14.54 -30.48
CA GLU A 548 -58.29 -15.82 -30.53
C GLU A 548 -57.13 -15.85 -29.56
N ILE A 549 -57.03 -16.94 -28.79
CA ILE A 549 -55.97 -17.17 -27.80
C ILE A 549 -55.44 -18.61 -27.90
N LYS A 550 -54.25 -18.87 -27.33
CA LYS A 550 -53.64 -20.21 -27.34
C LYS A 550 -54.34 -21.13 -26.35
N SER A 551 -54.40 -20.74 -25.09
CA SER A 551 -55.07 -21.51 -24.04
C SER A 551 -55.78 -20.60 -23.02
N LEU A 552 -56.70 -21.18 -22.25
CA LEU A 552 -57.44 -20.48 -21.19
C LEU A 552 -57.49 -21.37 -19.94
N LEU A 553 -56.87 -20.89 -18.87
CA LEU A 553 -56.92 -21.46 -17.53
C LEU A 553 -57.90 -20.66 -16.66
N MET A 554 -58.95 -21.33 -16.19
CA MET A 554 -59.91 -20.77 -15.25
C MET A 554 -59.68 -21.36 -13.86
N GLN A 555 -59.31 -20.51 -12.90
CA GLN A 555 -59.15 -20.95 -11.50
C GLN A 555 -60.51 -21.16 -10.81
N PRO A 556 -60.58 -21.96 -9.72
CA PRO A 556 -61.82 -22.19 -8.99
C PRO A 556 -62.49 -20.88 -8.56
N GLY A 557 -63.78 -20.72 -8.88
CA GLY A 557 -64.55 -19.50 -8.58
C GLY A 557 -64.49 -18.41 -9.65
N SER A 558 -63.66 -18.57 -10.69
CA SER A 558 -63.60 -17.63 -11.81
C SER A 558 -64.76 -17.78 -12.81
N THR A 559 -65.08 -16.71 -13.52
CA THR A 559 -66.05 -16.72 -14.65
C THR A 559 -65.50 -15.95 -15.85
N ILE A 560 -66.01 -16.27 -17.05
CA ILE A 560 -65.82 -15.51 -18.28
C ILE A 560 -67.14 -15.46 -19.03
N ASN A 561 -67.54 -14.28 -19.49
CA ASN A 561 -68.79 -14.08 -20.24
C ASN A 561 -68.49 -13.84 -21.71
N ILE A 562 -69.11 -14.60 -22.61
CA ILE A 562 -68.99 -14.40 -24.06
C ILE A 562 -70.35 -13.92 -24.58
N MET A 563 -70.41 -12.68 -25.04
CA MET A 563 -71.65 -12.04 -25.49
C MET A 563 -71.89 -12.28 -26.97
N SER A 564 -73.04 -12.84 -27.33
CA SER A 564 -73.44 -13.00 -28.74
C SER A 564 -73.40 -11.64 -29.47
N PRO A 565 -72.79 -11.53 -30.67
CA PRO A 565 -72.35 -12.62 -31.55
C PRO A 565 -70.86 -13.01 -31.43
N ALA A 566 -70.16 -12.59 -30.38
CA ALA A 566 -68.73 -12.82 -30.22
C ALA A 566 -68.36 -14.31 -30.10
N VAL A 567 -67.16 -14.63 -30.57
CA VAL A 567 -66.52 -15.94 -30.44
C VAL A 567 -65.13 -15.75 -29.85
N LEU A 568 -64.84 -16.42 -28.72
CA LEU A 568 -63.49 -16.59 -28.22
C LEU A 568 -62.98 -17.97 -28.67
N LYS A 569 -61.98 -18.00 -29.55
CA LYS A 569 -61.41 -19.24 -30.07
C LYS A 569 -60.16 -19.62 -29.29
N LEU A 570 -60.12 -20.89 -28.84
CA LEU A 570 -58.95 -21.49 -28.20
C LEU A 570 -58.21 -22.35 -29.23
N ASN A 571 -56.96 -22.01 -29.54
CA ASN A 571 -56.19 -22.68 -30.59
C ASN A 571 -55.52 -23.98 -30.12
N GLY A 572 -55.32 -24.17 -28.81
CA GLY A 572 -54.66 -25.36 -28.25
C GLY A 572 -53.15 -25.37 -28.49
N LEU A 573 -52.48 -26.42 -27.99
CA LEU A 573 -51.06 -26.68 -28.24
C LEU A 573 -50.79 -27.11 -29.69
#